data_AF-A0A7J8NF23-F1
#
_entry.id   AF-A0A7J8NF23-F1
#
_cell.length_a   1.000
_cell.length_b   1.000
_cell.length_c   1.000
_cell.angle_alpha   90.00
_cell.angle_beta   90.00
_cell.angle_gamma   90.00
#
_symmetry.space_group_name_H-M   'P 1'
#
loop_
_entity.id
_entity.type
_entity.pdbx_description
1 polymer ?
#
loop_
_entity_poly.entity_id
_entity_poly.type
_entity_poly.pdbx_seq_one_letter_code
_entity_poly.pdbx_strand_id
1 'polypeptide(L)' 'CTPEDVATVSVIAAKDLLGSNHCYLDVRTPEEFSKSHIHHAFNVPYMFITQ' A
#
# COMPACT_ATOMS: atom_id res chain seq x y z
N CYS A 1 -23.37 3.22 -1.50
CA CYS A 1 -22.00 3.78 -1.46
C CYS A 1 -21.52 3.85 -2.90
N THR A 2 -21.26 5.04 -3.43
CA THR A 2 -20.59 5.17 -4.73
C THR A 2 -19.16 4.64 -4.57
N PRO A 3 -18.62 3.84 -5.50
CA PRO A 3 -17.21 3.49 -5.47
C PRO A 3 -16.44 4.80 -5.46
N GLU A 4 -15.67 5.02 -4.41
CA GLU A 4 -14.85 6.23 -4.29
C GLU A 4 -13.84 6.23 -5.43
N ASP A 5 -13.62 7.39 -6.07
CA ASP A 5 -12.69 7.51 -7.19
C ASP A 5 -11.27 7.13 -6.72
N VAL A 6 -10.73 6.04 -7.26
CA VAL A 6 -9.38 5.58 -6.93
C VAL A 6 -8.38 6.52 -7.60
N ALA A 7 -7.78 7.41 -6.81
CA ALA A 7 -6.71 8.29 -7.28
C ALA A 7 -5.41 7.50 -7.47
N THR A 8 -4.80 7.59 -8.65
CA THR A 8 -3.48 7.02 -8.92
C THR A 8 -2.41 8.10 -8.74
N VAL A 9 -1.35 7.78 -8.00
CA VAL A 9 -0.24 8.72 -7.75
C VAL A 9 1.06 8.22 -8.38
N SER A 10 1.95 9.15 -8.74
CA SER A 10 3.28 8.81 -9.25
C SER A 10 4.21 8.40 -8.11
N VAL A 11 5.31 7.70 -8.44
CA VAL A 11 6.31 7.27 -7.45
C VAL A 11 6.95 8.46 -6.72
N ILE A 12 7.04 9.63 -7.35
CA ILE A 12 7.61 10.83 -6.72
C ILE A 12 6.63 11.37 -5.67
N ALA A 13 5.37 11.59 -6.06
CA ALA A 13 4.34 12.06 -5.14
C ALA A 13 4.12 11.08 -3.97
N ALA A 14 4.21 9.78 -4.27
CA ALA A 14 4.17 8.73 -3.26
C ALA A 14 5.26 8.91 -2.19
N LYS A 15 6.51 9.18 -2.60
CA LYS A 15 7.60 9.41 -1.66
C LYS A 15 7.39 10.64 -0.79
N ASP A 16 6.85 11.71 -1.35
CA ASP A 16 6.55 12.93 -0.59
C ASP A 16 5.48 12.68 0.48
N LEU A 17 4.51 11.80 0.19
CA LEU A 17 3.46 11.40 1.14
C LEU A 17 4.00 10.60 2.34
N LEU A 18 5.11 9.87 2.19
CA LEU A 18 5.75 9.16 3.33
C LEU A 18 6.21 10.11 4.44
N GLY A 19 6.56 11.35 4.08
CA GLY A 19 6.96 12.39 5.03
C GLY A 19 5.78 13.09 5.72
N SER A 20 4.55 12.68 5.43
CA SER A 20 3.32 13.26 5.97
C SER A 20 2.59 12.26 6.87
N ASN A 21 1.37 12.59 7.31
CA ASN A 21 0.53 11.71 8.13
C ASN A 21 -0.15 10.56 7.34
N HIS A 22 0.42 10.15 6.20
CA HIS A 22 -0.12 9.07 5.37
C HIS A 22 0.66 7.78 5.59
N CYS A 23 -0.07 6.67 5.74
CA CYS A 23 0.50 5.33 5.88
C CYS A 23 0.39 4.55 4.57
N TYR A 24 1.41 3.75 4.27
CA TYR A 24 1.40 2.86 3.12
C TYR A 24 0.78 1.52 3.49
N LEU A 25 -0.18 1.08 2.67
CA LEU A 25 -0.73 -0.26 2.75
C LEU A 25 -0.22 -1.09 1.58
N ASP A 26 0.55 -2.12 1.88
CA ASP A 26 1.06 -3.06 0.90
C ASP A 26 0.17 -4.30 0.86
N VAL A 27 -0.53 -4.49 -0.26
CA VAL A 27 -1.49 -5.58 -0.43
C VAL A 27 -0.91 -6.84 -1.07
N ARG A 28 0.42 -6.88 -1.26
CA ARG A 28 1.15 -8.03 -1.79
C ARG A 28 1.23 -9.16 -0.76
N THR A 29 1.77 -10.29 -1.18
CA THR A 29 2.01 -11.43 -0.29
C THR A 29 3.03 -11.08 0.81
N PRO A 30 2.93 -11.70 2.00
CA PRO A 30 3.92 -11.52 3.06
C PRO A 30 5.35 -11.83 2.61
N GLU A 31 5.53 -12.80 1.72
CA GLU A 31 6.84 -13.19 1.17
C GLU A 31 7.45 -12.08 0.31
N GLU A 32 6.64 -11.39 -0.51
CA GLU A 32 7.10 -10.24 -1.29
C GLU A 32 7.41 -9.04 -0.39
N PHE A 33 6.58 -8.79 0.61
CA PHE A 33 6.79 -7.73 1.58
C PHE A 33 8.05 -7.95 2.41
N SER A 34 8.29 -9.18 2.87
CA SER A 34 9.48 -9.53 3.65
C SER A 34 10.78 -9.41 2.86
N LYS A 35 10.76 -9.60 1.54
CA LYS A 35 11.94 -9.44 0.68
C LYS A 35 12.36 -7.97 0.58
N SER A 36 11.39 -7.08 0.42
CA SER A 36 11.62 -5.63 0.36
C SER A 36 10.31 -4.87 0.46
N HIS A 37 10.31 -3.87 1.35
CA HIS A 37 9.21 -2.92 1.52
C HIS A 37 9.75 -1.56 1.99
N ILE A 38 8.91 -0.54 1.87
CA ILE A 38 9.21 0.81 2.38
C ILE A 38 9.05 0.82 3.89
N HIS A 39 9.93 1.52 4.60
CA HIS A 39 9.83 1.70 6.04
C HIS A 39 8.47 2.32 6.43
N HIS A 40 7.84 1.82 7.49
CA HIS A 40 6.48 2.18 7.94
C HIS A 40 5.32 1.78 7.02
N ALA A 41 5.53 0.92 6.02
CA ALA A 41 4.43 0.28 5.32
C ALA A 41 3.79 -0.84 6.16
N PHE A 42 2.48 -1.01 6.05
CA PHE A 42 1.72 -2.11 6.66
C PHE A 42 1.36 -3.12 5.59
N ASN A 43 1.60 -4.41 5.83
CA ASN A 43 1.18 -5.45 4.91
C ASN A 43 -0.22 -5.96 5.25
N VAL A 44 -1.17 -5.81 4.31
CA VAL A 44 -2.52 -6.40 4.38
C VAL A 44 -2.79 -7.12 3.06
N PRO A 45 -2.36 -8.40 2.95
CA PRO A 45 -2.45 -9.16 1.71
C PRO A 45 -3.89 -9.29 1.19
N TYR A 46 -4.16 -8.80 -0.02
CA TYR A 46 -5.52 -8.83 -0.59
C TYR A 46 -5.87 -10.20 -1.22
N MET A 47 -4.89 -10.97 -1.69
CA MET A 47 -5.16 -12.26 -2.35
C MET A 47 -5.56 -13.40 -1.41
N PHE A 48 -5.52 -13.22 -0.09
CA PHE A 48 -5.88 -14.28 0.87
C PHE A 48 -7.38 -14.34 1.21
N ILE A 49 -8.23 -13.65 0.44
CA ILE A 49 -9.69 -13.81 0.56
C ILE A 49 -10.06 -15.18 -0.06
N THR A 50 -9.93 -16.26 0.71
CA THR A 50 -10.61 -17.53 0.41
C THR A 50 -12.09 -17.36 0.78
N GLN A 51 -12.99 -17.54 -0.20
CA GLN A 51 -14.44 -17.59 0.03
C GLN A 51 -14.81 -18.75 0.96
#